data_AF-A0A972MB80-F1
#
_entry.id   AF-A0A972MB80-F1
#
_cell.length_a   1.000
_cell.length_b   1.000
_cell.length_c   1.000
_cell.angle_alpha   90.00
_cell.angle_beta   90.00
_cell.angle_gamma   90.00
#
_symmetry.space_group_name_H-M   'P 1'
#
loop_
_entity.id
_entity.type
_entity.pdbx_description
1 polymer ?
#
loop_
_entity_poly.entity_id
_entity_poly.type
_entity_poly.pdbx_seq_one_letter_code
_entity_poly.pdbx_strand_id
1 'polypeptide(L)'
;MLELNPSLMLIVLIVFVGLIFYLNKVLYQPLLHFMDQRDLTLVKDLQEVTQLESNAEHLFEEANSILDKAKQEALTIRQTATNEANSEAAKLIEAKEAELEKAYEEFKRELEKEKEEVKNSILSQVPLIKEAIKAKFAKL
;
A
#
# COMPACT_ATOMS: atom_id res chain seq x y z
N MET A 1 -99.68 -0.31 4.73
CA MET A 1 -99.27 0.57 5.84
C MET A 1 -98.02 -0.05 6.44
N LEU A 2 -96.90 0.68 6.50
CA LEU A 2 -95.81 0.26 7.37
C LEU A 2 -96.33 0.41 8.81
N GLU A 3 -96.77 -0.69 9.40
CA GLU A 3 -96.93 -0.75 10.85
C GLU A 3 -95.53 -0.72 11.46
N LEU A 4 -95.06 0.49 11.74
CA LEU A 4 -93.86 0.74 12.50
C LEU A 4 -94.06 0.14 13.89
N ASN A 5 -93.51 -1.05 14.10
CA ASN A 5 -93.48 -1.75 15.37
C ASN A 5 -92.20 -1.33 16.12
N PRO A 6 -92.29 -0.45 17.14
CA PRO A 6 -91.10 0.06 17.84
C PRO A 6 -90.26 -1.05 18.48
N SER A 7 -90.91 -2.14 18.90
CA SER A 7 -90.31 -3.32 19.49
C SER A 7 -89.38 -4.06 18.50
N LEU A 8 -89.82 -4.22 17.24
CA LEU A 8 -89.01 -4.87 16.20
C LEU A 8 -87.81 -3.99 15.84
N MET A 9 -88.00 -2.68 15.76
CA MET A 9 -86.92 -1.73 15.49
C MET A 9 -85.85 -1.76 16.59
N LEU A 10 -86.25 -1.86 17.87
CA LEU A 10 -85.32 -2.00 18.99
C LEU A 10 -84.50 -3.30 18.92
N ILE A 11 -85.13 -4.43 18.60
CA ILE A 11 -84.45 -5.73 18.48
C ILE A 11 -83.45 -5.70 17.32
N VAL A 12 -83.86 -5.17 16.16
CA VAL A 12 -82.97 -5.03 14.99
C VAL A 12 -81.77 -4.13 15.32
N LEU A 13 -81.99 -3.04 16.07
CA LEU A 13 -80.91 -2.16 16.52
C LEU A 13 -79.91 -2.91 17.42
N ILE A 14 -80.39 -3.69 18.39
CA ILE A 14 -79.54 -4.48 19.28
C ILE A 14 -78.72 -5.51 18.48
N VAL A 15 -79.35 -6.24 17.56
CA VAL A 15 -78.66 -7.22 16.70
C VAL A 15 -77.64 -6.54 15.80
N PHE A 16 -77.96 -5.38 15.22
CA PHE A 16 -77.06 -4.62 14.37
C PHE A 16 -75.83 -4.11 15.14
N VAL A 17 -76.03 -3.54 16.34
CA VAL A 17 -74.92 -3.11 17.21
C VAL A 17 -74.08 -4.31 17.65
N GLY A 18 -74.71 -5.43 18.00
CA GLY A 18 -74.01 -6.68 18.32
C GLY A 18 -73.18 -7.21 17.16
N LEU A 19 -73.72 -7.16 15.94
CA LEU A 19 -73.02 -7.54 14.71
C LEU A 19 -71.81 -6.63 14.44
N ILE A 20 -71.97 -5.31 14.59
CA ILE A 20 -70.84 -4.36 14.45
C ILE A 20 -69.75 -4.69 15.46
N PHE A 21 -70.10 -4.95 16.72
CA PHE A 21 -69.11 -5.28 17.75
C PHE A 21 -68.37 -6.60 17.42
N TYR A 22 -69.10 -7.60 16.94
CA TYR A 22 -68.51 -8.87 16.51
C TYR A 22 -67.58 -8.68 15.30
N LEU A 23 -68.02 -7.97 14.25
CA LEU A 23 -67.20 -7.67 13.08
C LEU A 23 -65.97 -6.83 13.42
N ASN A 24 -66.08 -5.89 14.37
CA ASN A 24 -64.96 -5.06 14.79
C ASN A 24 -63.80 -5.93 15.30
N LYS A 25 -64.10 -6.91 16.16
CA LYS A 25 -63.08 -7.84 16.67
C LYS A 25 -62.59 -8.86 15.66
N VAL A 26 -63.48 -9.43 14.84
CA VAL A 26 -63.14 -10.57 13.98
C VAL A 26 -62.56 -10.14 12.63
N LEU A 27 -62.96 -8.97 12.09
CA LEU A 27 -62.59 -8.56 10.74
C LEU A 27 -61.79 -7.25 10.73
N TYR A 28 -62.30 -6.18 11.33
CA TYR A 28 -61.69 -4.86 11.20
C TYR A 28 -60.35 -4.76 11.93
N GLN A 29 -60.25 -5.24 13.16
CA GLN A 29 -58.98 -5.27 13.90
C GLN A 29 -57.87 -6.05 13.18
N PRO A 30 -58.06 -7.33 12.78
CA PRO A 30 -56.99 -8.06 12.10
C PRO A 30 -56.65 -7.47 10.72
N LEU A 31 -57.64 -6.93 9.99
CA LEU A 31 -57.39 -6.28 8.70
C LEU A 31 -56.53 -5.03 8.86
N LEU A 32 -56.89 -4.15 9.81
CA LEU A 32 -56.12 -2.94 10.09
C LEU A 32 -54.71 -3.27 10.58
N HIS A 33 -54.58 -4.26 11.47
CA HIS A 33 -53.27 -4.71 11.94
C HIS A 33 -52.38 -5.21 10.80
N PHE A 34 -52.93 -5.93 9.83
CA PHE A 34 -52.19 -6.37 8.65
C PHE A 34 -51.75 -5.20 7.78
N MET A 35 -52.60 -4.17 7.61
CA MET A 35 -52.21 -2.97 6.86
C MET A 35 -51.09 -2.21 7.57
N ASP A 36 -51.20 -2.01 8.88
CA ASP A 36 -50.16 -1.35 9.69
C ASP A 36 -48.84 -2.13 9.63
N GLN A 37 -48.88 -3.45 9.78
CA GLN A 37 -47.68 -4.30 9.70
C GLN A 37 -47.00 -4.21 8.34
N ARG A 38 -47.80 -4.16 7.25
CA ARG A 38 -47.28 -4.02 5.91
C ARG A 38 -46.63 -2.65 5.71
N ASP A 39 -47.27 -1.58 6.17
CA ASP A 39 -46.74 -0.23 6.04
C ASP A 39 -45.45 -0.06 6.86
N LEU A 40 -45.40 -0.61 8.07
CA LEU A 40 -44.17 -0.65 8.88
C LEU A 40 -43.04 -1.42 8.20
N THR A 41 -43.37 -2.56 7.57
CA THR A 41 -42.37 -3.37 6.84
C THR A 41 -41.84 -2.60 5.64
N LEU A 42 -42.71 -1.96 4.85
CA LEU A 42 -42.29 -1.15 3.71
C LEU A 42 -41.41 0.03 4.10
N VAL A 43 -41.75 0.73 5.19
CA VAL A 43 -40.90 1.83 5.71
C VAL A 43 -39.54 1.30 6.16
N LYS A 44 -39.51 0.16 6.85
CA LYS A 44 -38.26 -0.46 7.29
C LYS A 44 -37.40 -0.89 6.10
N ASP A 45 -37.99 -1.56 5.11
CA ASP A 45 -37.29 -2.03 3.92
C ASP A 45 -36.72 -0.86 3.13
N LEU A 46 -37.47 0.25 2.98
CA LEU A 46 -36.96 1.47 2.35
C LEU A 46 -35.80 2.09 3.12
N GLN A 47 -35.90 2.18 4.45
CA GLN A 47 -34.80 2.67 5.27
C GLN A 47 -33.55 1.79 5.17
N GLU A 48 -33.74 0.47 5.15
CA GLU A 48 -32.64 -0.50 5.02
C GLU A 48 -31.95 -0.37 3.66
N VAL A 49 -32.71 -0.22 2.57
CA VAL A 49 -32.16 0.04 1.23
C VAL A 49 -31.35 1.34 1.20
N THR A 50 -31.90 2.44 1.71
CA THR A 50 -31.17 3.73 1.75
C THR A 50 -29.90 3.63 2.61
N GLN A 51 -29.96 2.94 3.74
CA GLN A 51 -28.79 2.74 4.59
C GLN A 51 -27.73 1.86 3.92
N LEU A 52 -28.15 0.81 3.20
CA LEU A 52 -27.25 -0.05 2.42
C LEU A 52 -26.57 0.71 1.29
N GLU A 53 -27.30 1.55 0.55
CA GLU A 53 -26.74 2.39 -0.50
C GLU A 53 -25.69 3.37 0.07
N SER A 54 -26.02 4.07 1.16
CA SER A 54 -25.10 4.99 1.82
C SER A 54 -23.85 4.28 2.37
N ASN A 55 -24.03 3.12 3.00
CA ASN A 55 -22.90 2.33 3.51
C ASN A 55 -22.03 1.81 2.35
N ALA A 56 -22.61 1.38 1.24
CA ALA A 56 -21.87 0.92 0.07
C ALA A 56 -21.05 2.05 -0.56
N GLU A 57 -21.61 3.26 -0.66
CA GLU A 57 -20.90 4.45 -1.13
C GLU A 57 -19.73 4.80 -0.21
N HIS A 58 -19.96 4.81 1.12
CA HIS A 58 -18.89 5.06 2.10
C HIS A 58 -17.77 4.01 2.02
N LEU A 59 -18.12 2.73 1.91
CA LEU A 59 -17.13 1.65 1.76
C LEU A 59 -16.33 1.78 0.46
N PHE A 60 -16.96 2.24 -0.62
CA PHE A 60 -16.29 2.49 -1.89
C PHE A 60 -15.32 3.68 -1.79
N GLU A 61 -15.73 4.77 -1.16
CA GLU A 61 -14.85 5.92 -0.90
C GLU A 61 -13.67 5.54 -0.01
N GLU A 62 -13.90 4.79 1.06
CA GLU A 62 -12.86 4.31 1.96
C GLU A 62 -11.87 3.39 1.25
N ALA A 63 -12.37 2.44 0.45
CA ALA A 63 -11.53 1.55 -0.35
C ALA A 63 -10.66 2.34 -1.34
N ASN A 64 -11.21 3.33 -2.03
CA ASN A 64 -10.44 4.19 -2.93
C ASN A 64 -9.39 5.00 -2.17
N SER A 65 -9.74 5.55 -1.01
CA SER A 65 -8.79 6.29 -0.17
C SER A 65 -7.61 5.42 0.29
N ILE A 66 -7.90 4.19 0.72
CA ILE A 66 -6.86 3.22 1.11
C ILE A 66 -5.97 2.87 -0.08
N LEU A 67 -6.57 2.65 -1.24
CA LEU A 67 -5.85 2.26 -2.45
C LEU A 67 -4.93 3.40 -2.95
N ASP A 68 -5.39 4.64 -2.86
CA ASP A 68 -4.58 5.81 -3.21
C ASP A 68 -3.46 6.06 -2.20
N LYS A 69 -3.72 5.91 -0.90
CA LYS A 69 -2.67 5.95 0.14
C LYS A 69 -1.60 4.88 -0.09
N ALA A 70 -2.03 3.63 -0.34
CA ALA A 70 -1.12 2.52 -0.61
C ALA A 70 -0.27 2.76 -1.87
N LYS A 71 -0.84 3.35 -2.93
CA LYS A 71 -0.08 3.77 -4.12
C LYS A 71 0.94 4.84 -3.79
N GLN A 72 0.57 5.86 -3.02
CA GLN A 72 1.48 6.93 -2.61
C GLN A 72 2.64 6.37 -1.76
N GLU A 73 2.33 5.55 -0.76
CA GLU A 73 3.32 4.88 0.07
C GLU A 73 4.26 4.01 -0.76
N ALA A 74 3.74 3.21 -1.69
CA ALA A 74 4.56 2.39 -2.58
C ALA A 74 5.49 3.23 -3.46
N LEU A 75 5.01 4.36 -3.98
CA LEU A 75 5.83 5.30 -4.75
C LEU A 75 6.93 5.91 -3.89
N THR A 76 6.61 6.33 -2.66
CA THR A 76 7.57 6.86 -1.70
C THR A 76 8.62 5.81 -1.36
N ILE A 77 8.23 4.59 -1.00
CA ILE A 77 9.15 3.49 -0.70
C ILE A 77 10.10 3.24 -1.88
N ARG A 78 9.57 3.16 -3.10
CA ARG A 78 10.38 2.95 -4.31
C ARG A 78 11.36 4.10 -4.52
N GLN A 79 10.92 5.34 -4.34
CA GLN A 79 11.76 6.52 -4.48
C GLN A 79 12.89 6.51 -3.44
N THR A 80 12.58 6.24 -2.17
CA THR A 80 13.56 6.18 -1.08
C THR A 80 14.58 5.07 -1.32
N ALA A 81 14.12 3.86 -1.66
CA ALA A 81 15.00 2.73 -1.96
C ALA A 81 15.91 3.01 -3.17
N THR A 82 15.40 3.70 -4.20
CA THR A 82 16.21 4.09 -5.37
C THR A 82 17.25 5.14 -5.00
N ASN A 83 16.88 6.12 -4.19
CA ASN A 83 17.79 7.16 -3.72
C ASN A 83 18.88 6.58 -2.79
N GLU A 84 18.51 5.67 -1.89
CA GLU A 84 19.45 4.95 -1.02
C GLU A 84 20.42 4.11 -1.84
N ALA A 85 19.92 3.30 -2.78
CA ALA A 85 20.76 2.49 -3.66
C ALA A 85 21.73 3.35 -4.48
N ASN A 86 21.27 4.48 -5.03
CA ASN A 86 22.13 5.42 -5.75
C ASN A 86 23.18 6.06 -4.83
N SER A 87 22.81 6.42 -3.59
CA SER A 87 23.74 6.99 -2.62
C SER A 87 24.80 5.97 -2.18
N GLU A 88 24.41 4.72 -1.94
CA GLU A 88 25.33 3.64 -1.61
C GLU A 88 26.27 3.32 -2.78
N ALA A 89 25.75 3.26 -4.01
CA ALA A 89 26.56 3.07 -5.20
C ALA A 89 27.59 4.20 -5.37
N ALA A 90 27.18 5.46 -5.18
CA ALA A 90 28.08 6.61 -5.25
C ALA A 90 29.19 6.53 -4.18
N LYS A 91 28.84 6.19 -2.94
CA LYS A 91 29.82 6.00 -1.85
C LYS A 91 30.78 4.85 -2.14
N LEU A 92 30.30 3.76 -2.72
CA LEU A 92 31.14 2.61 -3.07
C LEU A 92 32.13 2.98 -4.17
N ILE A 93 31.68 3.71 -5.19
CA ILE A 93 32.54 4.21 -6.27
C ILE A 93 33.62 5.14 -5.70
N GLU A 94 33.22 6.14 -4.91
CA GLU A 94 34.16 7.09 -4.29
C GLU A 94 35.19 6.38 -3.39
N ALA A 95 34.75 5.40 -2.58
CA ALA A 95 35.65 4.60 -1.76
C ALA A 95 36.63 3.78 -2.62
N LYS A 96 36.17 3.20 -3.73
CA LYS A 96 37.03 2.43 -4.65
C LYS A 96 38.00 3.32 -5.41
N GLU A 97 37.60 4.51 -5.83
CA GLU A 97 38.48 5.50 -6.44
C GLU A 97 39.56 5.95 -5.47
N ALA A 98 39.20 6.23 -4.21
CA ALA A 98 40.18 6.59 -3.18
C ALA A 98 41.15 5.43 -2.86
N GLU A 99 40.68 4.18 -2.88
CA GLU A 99 41.52 2.99 -2.69
C GLU A 99 42.48 2.79 -3.87
N LEU A 100 42.00 3.00 -5.10
CA LEU A 100 42.80 2.95 -6.33
C LEU A 100 43.88 4.04 -6.36
N GLU A 101 43.55 5.27 -5.98
CA GLU A 101 44.52 6.37 -5.94
C GLU A 101 45.65 6.06 -4.95
N LYS A 102 45.32 5.58 -3.75
CA LYS A 102 46.33 5.14 -2.77
C LYS A 102 47.20 4.00 -3.29
N ALA A 103 46.59 2.98 -3.90
CA ALA A 103 47.34 1.87 -4.48
C ALA A 103 48.26 2.33 -5.62
N TYR A 104 47.82 3.31 -6.40
CA TYR A 104 48.61 3.89 -7.48
C TYR A 104 49.78 4.74 -6.96
N GLU A 105 49.58 5.53 -5.90
CA GLU A 105 50.65 6.27 -5.23
C GLU A 105 51.69 5.32 -4.61
N GLU A 106 51.24 4.25 -3.95
CA GLU A 106 52.12 3.21 -3.41
C GLU A 106 52.92 2.51 -4.52
N PHE A 107 52.26 2.13 -5.61
CA PHE A 107 52.92 1.52 -6.77
C PHE A 107 53.97 2.45 -7.39
N LYS A 108 53.67 3.74 -7.54
CA LYS A 108 54.65 4.73 -8.02
C LYS A 108 55.87 4.84 -7.10
N ARG A 109 55.65 4.82 -5.79
CA ARG A 109 56.73 4.88 -4.81
C ARG A 109 57.61 3.62 -4.87
N GLU A 110 57.00 2.44 -4.97
CA GLU A 110 57.71 1.17 -5.13
C GLU A 110 58.54 1.17 -6.42
N LEU A 111 57.96 1.66 -7.53
CA LEU A 111 58.62 1.74 -8.83
C LEU A 111 59.86 2.66 -8.81
N GLU A 112 59.77 3.85 -8.21
CA GLU A 112 60.95 4.72 -8.09
C GLU A 112 62.02 4.11 -7.19
N LYS A 113 61.63 3.42 -6.10
CA LYS A 113 62.58 2.70 -5.25
C LYS A 113 63.29 1.58 -6.02
N GLU A 114 62.54 0.76 -6.75
CA GLU A 114 63.08 -0.35 -7.55
C GLU A 114 64.01 0.16 -8.66
N LYS A 115 63.65 1.29 -9.28
CA LYS A 115 64.50 1.99 -10.27
C LYS A 115 65.80 2.51 -9.65
N GLU A 116 65.79 3.07 -8.45
CA GLU A 116 67.00 3.46 -7.73
C GLU A 116 67.86 2.24 -7.37
N GLU A 117 67.26 1.16 -6.87
CA GLU A 117 67.95 -0.09 -6.56
C GLU A 117 68.62 -0.70 -7.80
N VAL A 118 67.90 -0.78 -8.93
CA VAL A 118 68.45 -1.26 -10.21
C VAL A 118 69.59 -0.36 -10.69
N LYS A 119 69.42 0.97 -10.63
CA LYS A 119 70.47 1.92 -11.01
C LYS A 119 71.73 1.73 -10.16
N ASN A 120 71.57 1.59 -8.84
CA ASN A 120 72.69 1.35 -7.92
C ASN A 120 73.35 -0.01 -8.17
N SER A 121 72.56 -1.06 -8.44
CA SER A 121 73.06 -2.38 -8.82
C SER A 121 73.90 -2.33 -10.10
N ILE A 122 73.41 -1.66 -11.15
CA ILE A 122 74.16 -1.47 -12.40
C ILE A 122 75.48 -0.73 -12.12
N LEU A 123 75.44 0.40 -11.39
CA LEU A 123 76.65 1.16 -11.03
C LEU A 123 77.66 0.34 -10.23
N SER A 124 77.21 -0.56 -9.36
CA SER A 124 78.09 -1.48 -8.62
C SER A 124 78.75 -2.55 -9.50
N GLN A 125 78.11 -2.91 -10.62
CA GLN A 125 78.63 -3.88 -11.59
C GLN A 125 79.49 -3.24 -12.68
N VAL A 126 79.43 -1.91 -12.87
CA VAL A 126 80.27 -1.17 -13.83
C VAL A 126 81.78 -1.43 -13.64
N PRO A 127 82.36 -1.45 -12.42
CA PRO A 127 83.77 -1.78 -12.21
C PRO A 127 84.14 -3.19 -12.68
N LEU A 128 83.29 -4.18 -12.40
CA LEU A 128 83.47 -5.58 -12.81
C LEU A 128 83.41 -5.72 -14.32
N ILE A 129 82.47 -5.04 -14.97
CA ILE A 129 82.36 -5.00 -16.43
C ILE A 129 83.60 -4.30 -17.03
N LYS A 130 84.06 -3.22 -16.41
CA LYS A 130 85.25 -2.47 -16.86
C LYS A 130 86.52 -3.32 -16.75
N GLU A 131 86.69 -4.10 -15.68
CA GLU A 131 87.78 -5.07 -15.55
C GLU A 131 87.67 -6.22 -16.56
N ALA A 132 86.47 -6.79 -16.76
CA ALA A 132 86.25 -7.86 -17.74
C ALA A 132 86.57 -7.40 -19.17
N ILE A 133 86.21 -6.16 -19.52
CA ILE A 133 86.55 -5.54 -20.80
C ILE A 133 88.07 -5.34 -20.90
N LYS A 134 88.71 -4.76 -19.87
CA LYS A 134 90.18 -4.59 -19.84
C LYS A 134 90.91 -5.92 -20.01
N ALA A 135 90.46 -6.98 -19.33
CA ALA A 135 91.03 -8.31 -19.41
C ALA A 135 90.85 -8.96 -20.79
N LYS A 136 89.73 -8.70 -21.49
CA LYS A 136 89.54 -9.14 -22.89
C LYS A 136 90.44 -8.41 -23.87
N PHE A 137 90.62 -7.11 -23.71
CA PHE A 137 91.51 -6.31 -24.57
C PHE A 137 93.00 -6.52 -24.28
N ALA A 138 93.38 -6.88 -23.05
CA ALA A 138 94.76 -7.26 -22.71
C ALA A 138 95.17 -8.66 -23.19
N LYS A 139 94.21 -9.46 -23.70
CA LYS A 139 94.42 -10.79 -24.28
C LYS A 139 94.49 -10.80 -25.81
N LEU A 140 94.35 -9.63 -26.43
CA LEU A 140 94.65 -9.33 -27.83
C LEU A 140 96.05 -8.72 -27.91
#